data_AF-A0A950Y133-F1
#
_entry.id   AF-A0A950Y133-F1
#
_cell.length_a   1.000
_cell.length_b   1.000
_cell.length_c   1.000
_cell.angle_alpha   90.00
_cell.angle_beta   90.00
_cell.angle_gamma   90.00
#
_symmetry.space_group_name_H-M   'P 1'
#
loop_
_entity.id
_entity.type
_entity.pdbx_description
1 polymer ?
#
loop_
_entity_poly.entity_id
_entity_poly.type
_entity_poly.pdbx_seq_one_letter_code
_entity_poly.pdbx_strand_id
1 'polypeptide(L)'
;MEVLTNNTESAAECIDPVCGMTIAAEKAAGTVDYSGRTYFFCGRRCMDAFRARPADFVQPRLSSTGSRANQRAAEYTCPMHPEVIRDAPGACPICGMALEPREVTGDEVNPELKTMSLRFWICATLTLPILALMIGEAIPAPPFQHVLGSRASLWFQFALTTPIVLWGGWPFFERAWSSIVNRHWNMFTLIALGTGASYLYSVFALLFSRWIPASFRNMSGELALYFEPAAVITTLVLLGQVLELRARSQTSNALKELLGFAPKTARLLRTDGTEEDIAIDNVTVGDRLRVRPGERVPVDGVVLEGATSIDESMMS
;
A
#
# COMPACT_ATOMS: atom_id res chain seq x y z
N MET A 1 7.88 -65.81 -44.35
CA MET A 1 6.60 -65.28 -43.82
C MET A 1 6.99 -64.09 -42.96
N GLU A 2 6.71 -62.90 -43.47
CA GLU A 2 7.36 -61.63 -43.14
C GLU A 2 7.07 -61.12 -41.72
N VAL A 3 8.13 -60.55 -41.15
CA VAL A 3 8.13 -59.69 -39.96
C VAL A 3 7.79 -58.28 -40.44
N LEU A 4 6.67 -57.72 -39.97
CA LEU A 4 6.35 -56.30 -40.17
C LEU A 4 6.77 -55.51 -38.93
N THR A 5 7.97 -54.94 -38.99
CA THR A 5 8.42 -53.84 -38.14
C THR A 5 7.74 -52.55 -38.62
N ASN A 6 6.78 -52.02 -37.86
CA ASN A 6 6.34 -50.64 -38.05
C ASN A 6 7.33 -49.72 -37.31
N ASN A 7 8.29 -49.20 -38.08
CA ASN A 7 9.05 -48.00 -37.74
C ASN A 7 8.09 -46.81 -37.71
N THR A 8 7.84 -46.26 -36.53
CA THR A 8 7.44 -44.85 -36.40
C THR A 8 8.64 -44.10 -35.85
N GLU A 9 9.33 -43.39 -36.74
CA GLU A 9 10.37 -42.42 -36.41
C GLU A 9 9.80 -41.39 -35.42
N SER A 10 10.44 -41.27 -34.26
CA SER A 10 10.13 -40.26 -33.25
C SER A 10 10.51 -38.88 -33.80
N ALA A 11 9.54 -38.10 -34.28
CA ALA A 11 9.74 -36.71 -34.66
C ALA A 11 10.33 -35.93 -33.48
N ALA A 12 11.49 -35.31 -33.66
CA ALA A 12 12.13 -34.53 -32.60
C ALA A 12 11.28 -33.30 -32.26
N GLU A 13 10.70 -33.29 -31.06
CA GLU A 13 9.99 -32.13 -30.52
C GLU A 13 10.98 -31.07 -30.04
N CYS A 14 10.74 -29.81 -30.41
CA CYS A 14 11.56 -28.67 -30.06
C CYS A 14 10.67 -27.52 -29.54
N ILE A 15 11.22 -26.67 -28.68
CA ILE A 15 10.48 -25.59 -28.02
C ILE A 15 10.88 -24.27 -28.68
N ASP A 16 9.88 -23.50 -29.14
CA ASP A 16 10.09 -22.15 -29.64
C ASP A 16 10.56 -21.23 -28.48
N PRO A 17 11.75 -20.61 -28.54
CA PRO A 17 12.33 -19.85 -27.43
C PRO A 17 11.63 -18.51 -27.17
N VAL A 18 10.81 -18.02 -28.11
CA VAL A 18 10.10 -16.74 -27.99
C VAL A 18 8.75 -16.93 -27.31
N CYS A 19 7.98 -17.93 -27.71
CA CYS A 19 6.62 -18.16 -27.19
C CYS A 19 6.48 -19.38 -26.26
N GLY A 20 7.47 -20.27 -26.21
CA GLY A 20 7.43 -21.49 -25.40
C GLY A 20 6.55 -22.62 -25.98
N MET A 21 6.11 -22.51 -27.23
CA MET A 21 5.28 -23.52 -27.88
C MET A 21 6.12 -24.73 -28.32
N THR A 22 5.72 -25.93 -27.91
CA THR A 22 6.30 -27.18 -28.40
C THR A 22 5.85 -27.44 -29.84
N ILE A 23 6.82 -27.64 -30.73
CA ILE A 23 6.61 -27.91 -32.15
C ILE A 23 7.44 -29.12 -32.58
N ALA A 24 6.89 -29.92 -33.49
CA ALA A 24 7.69 -30.94 -34.19
C ALA A 24 8.65 -30.21 -35.14
N ALA A 25 9.95 -30.56 -35.11
CA ALA A 25 10.98 -29.88 -35.91
C ALA A 25 10.64 -29.84 -37.42
N GLU A 26 9.97 -30.87 -37.93
CA GLU A 26 9.52 -30.98 -39.33
C GLU A 26 8.39 -30.01 -39.71
N LYS A 27 7.64 -29.52 -38.73
CA LYS A 27 6.52 -28.57 -38.92
C LYS A 27 6.89 -27.14 -38.55
N ALA A 28 8.17 -26.85 -38.33
CA ALA A 28 8.63 -25.51 -37.99
C ALA A 28 8.33 -24.54 -39.15
N ALA A 29 7.77 -23.38 -38.83
CA ALA A 29 7.48 -22.33 -39.81
C ALA A 29 8.75 -21.58 -40.26
N GLY A 30 9.86 -21.78 -39.56
CA GLY A 30 11.19 -21.25 -39.89
C GLY A 30 12.25 -21.64 -38.86
N THR A 31 13.51 -21.50 -39.23
CA THR A 31 14.68 -21.78 -38.38
C THR A 31 15.67 -20.62 -38.37
N VAL A 32 16.41 -20.47 -37.27
CA VAL A 32 17.50 -19.49 -37.13
C VAL A 32 18.66 -20.14 -36.40
N ASP A 33 19.86 -20.05 -36.97
CA ASP A 33 21.09 -20.48 -36.32
C ASP A 33 21.67 -19.33 -35.49
N TYR A 34 21.89 -19.57 -34.20
CA TYR A 34 22.51 -18.61 -33.29
C TYR A 34 23.41 -19.32 -32.28
N SER A 35 24.66 -18.85 -32.14
CA SER A 35 25.68 -19.43 -31.25
C SER A 35 25.91 -20.95 -31.43
N GLY A 36 25.89 -21.42 -32.68
CA GLY A 36 26.14 -22.83 -33.02
C GLY A 36 24.99 -23.79 -32.71
N ARG A 37 23.79 -23.28 -32.38
CA ARG A 37 22.56 -24.06 -32.22
C ARG A 37 21.46 -23.56 -33.16
N THR A 38 20.74 -24.49 -33.79
CA THR A 38 19.58 -24.21 -34.64
C THR A 38 18.33 -24.12 -33.77
N TYR A 39 17.64 -22.98 -33.83
CA TYR A 39 16.35 -22.75 -33.16
C TYR A 39 15.20 -22.86 -34.16
N PHE A 40 14.11 -23.48 -33.73
CA PHE A 40 12.90 -23.72 -34.52
C PHE A 40 11.77 -22.83 -34.01
N PHE A 41 10.93 -22.30 -34.90
CA PHE A 41 9.88 -21.34 -34.55
C PHE A 41 8.50 -21.77 -35.05
N CYS A 42 7.47 -21.49 -34.25
CA CYS A 42 6.07 -21.85 -34.56
C CYS A 42 5.47 -20.97 -35.66
N GLY A 43 6.05 -19.79 -35.93
CA GLY A 43 5.57 -18.83 -36.91
C GLY A 43 6.61 -17.76 -37.27
N ARG A 44 6.40 -17.09 -38.41
CA ARG A 44 7.29 -16.00 -38.89
C ARG A 44 7.46 -14.89 -37.85
N ARG A 45 6.40 -14.55 -37.12
CA ARG A 45 6.43 -13.53 -36.06
C ARG A 45 7.40 -13.87 -34.92
N CYS A 46 7.46 -15.13 -34.48
CA CYS A 46 8.41 -15.57 -33.45
C CYS A 46 9.84 -15.57 -33.99
N MET A 47 10.02 -16.04 -35.22
CA MET A 47 11.32 -16.01 -35.90
C MET A 47 11.87 -14.57 -36.05
N ASP A 48 11.03 -13.62 -36.48
CA ASP A 48 11.42 -12.22 -36.67
C ASP A 48 11.74 -11.54 -35.32
N ALA A 49 10.96 -11.86 -34.27
CA ALA A 49 11.24 -11.38 -32.91
C ALA A 49 12.58 -11.91 -32.37
N PHE A 50 12.90 -13.19 -32.64
CA PHE A 50 14.18 -13.78 -32.27
C PHE A 50 15.35 -13.16 -33.03
N ARG A 51 15.22 -12.92 -34.34
CA ARG A 51 16.24 -12.24 -35.15
C ARG A 51 16.53 -10.82 -34.66
N ALA A 52 15.51 -10.12 -34.17
CA ALA A 52 15.66 -8.76 -33.66
C ALA A 52 16.46 -8.70 -32.35
N ARG A 53 16.27 -9.66 -31.43
CA ARG A 53 16.91 -9.68 -30.10
C ARG A 53 17.23 -11.11 -29.62
N PRO A 54 18.21 -11.80 -30.24
CA PRO A 54 18.46 -13.22 -29.94
C PRO A 54 19.03 -13.45 -28.52
N ALA A 55 19.79 -12.49 -27.98
CA ALA A 55 20.38 -12.60 -26.64
C ALA A 55 19.32 -12.67 -25.51
N ASP A 56 18.17 -12.03 -25.67
CA ASP A 56 17.07 -11.99 -24.68
C ASP A 56 16.40 -13.38 -24.51
N PHE A 57 16.50 -14.24 -25.52
CA PHE A 57 15.82 -15.55 -25.56
C PHE A 57 16.75 -16.75 -25.32
N VAL A 58 18.07 -16.53 -25.30
CA VAL A 58 19.09 -17.60 -25.20
C VAL A 58 19.76 -17.64 -23.82
N GLN A 59 19.64 -16.59 -23.01
CA GLN A 59 20.10 -16.65 -21.62
C GLN A 59 19.21 -17.62 -20.82
N PRO A 60 19.79 -18.48 -19.97
CA PRO A 60 18.99 -19.20 -18.97
C PRO A 60 18.26 -18.12 -18.20
N ARG A 61 16.93 -18.16 -18.19
CA ARG A 61 16.11 -17.21 -17.46
C ARG A 61 16.64 -17.14 -16.03
N LEU A 62 17.46 -16.13 -15.72
CA LEU A 62 17.34 -15.41 -14.46
C LEU A 62 15.89 -14.99 -14.47
N SER A 63 15.10 -15.81 -13.81
CA SER A 63 13.67 -15.75 -13.78
C SER A 63 13.30 -14.37 -13.25
N SER A 64 13.04 -13.46 -14.19
CA SER A 64 12.24 -12.26 -14.00
C SER A 64 10.77 -12.64 -13.77
N THR A 65 10.54 -13.68 -12.96
CA THR A 65 9.35 -13.86 -12.13
C THR A 65 9.42 -12.96 -10.89
N GLY A 66 9.94 -11.73 -11.04
CA GLY A 66 9.48 -10.63 -10.22
C GLY A 66 8.16 -10.15 -10.78
N SER A 67 7.04 -10.75 -10.34
CA SER A 67 5.72 -10.08 -10.18
C SER A 67 4.49 -11.02 -10.23
N ARG A 68 4.58 -12.32 -10.54
CA ARG A 68 3.34 -13.16 -10.62
C ARG A 68 3.33 -14.53 -9.94
N ALA A 69 4.41 -14.94 -9.28
CA ALA A 69 4.47 -16.26 -8.61
C ALA A 69 4.56 -16.21 -7.07
N ASN A 70 4.34 -15.05 -6.46
CA ASN A 70 4.04 -14.96 -5.02
C ASN A 70 2.77 -14.14 -4.77
N GLN A 71 1.69 -14.54 -5.45
CA GLN A 71 0.32 -14.22 -5.01
C GLN A 71 -0.22 -15.43 -4.25
N ARG A 72 0.41 -15.81 -3.14
CA ARG A 72 -0.46 -16.09 -2.00
C ARG A 72 -1.15 -14.75 -1.77
N ALA A 73 -2.47 -14.72 -1.90
CA ALA A 73 -3.24 -13.50 -1.64
C ALA A 73 -2.71 -12.95 -0.31
N ALA A 74 -2.01 -11.81 -0.36
CA ALA A 74 -1.48 -11.22 0.86
C ALA A 74 -2.70 -11.02 1.74
N GLU A 75 -2.84 -11.81 2.79
CA GLU A 75 -3.98 -11.67 3.69
C GLU A 75 -3.85 -10.29 4.31
N TYR A 76 -4.87 -9.46 4.17
CA TYR A 76 -4.95 -8.15 4.77
C TYR A 76 -5.77 -8.24 6.04
N THR A 77 -5.29 -7.63 7.12
CA THR A 77 -5.98 -7.58 8.39
C THR A 77 -6.13 -6.16 8.91
N CYS A 78 -7.14 -5.94 9.76
CA CYS A 78 -7.32 -4.66 10.42
C CYS A 78 -6.47 -4.63 11.71
N PRO A 79 -5.61 -3.62 11.91
CA PRO A 79 -4.78 -3.55 13.12
C PRO A 79 -5.59 -3.43 14.42
N MET A 80 -6.85 -2.99 14.35
CA MET A 80 -7.75 -2.90 15.51
C MET A 80 -8.71 -4.08 15.64
N HIS A 81 -8.90 -4.86 14.57
CA HIS A 81 -9.83 -5.99 14.52
C HIS A 81 -9.13 -7.16 13.83
N PRO A 82 -8.22 -7.88 14.52
CA PRO A 82 -7.43 -8.97 13.94
C PRO A 82 -8.30 -10.11 13.36
N GLU A 83 -9.54 -10.22 13.83
CA GLU A 83 -10.56 -11.14 13.31
C GLU A 83 -11.00 -10.82 11.86
N VAL A 84 -10.73 -9.60 11.37
CA VAL A 84 -11.00 -9.20 10.00
C VAL A 84 -9.82 -9.62 9.13
N ILE A 85 -10.02 -10.62 8.28
CA ILE A 85 -9.05 -11.08 7.27
C ILE A 85 -9.70 -10.94 5.88
N ARG A 86 -8.97 -10.37 4.93
CA ARG A 86 -9.43 -10.14 3.55
C ARG A 86 -8.30 -10.46 2.57
N ASP A 87 -8.66 -10.90 1.37
CA ASP A 87 -7.68 -11.25 0.33
C ASP A 87 -7.20 -10.03 -0.49
N ALA A 88 -7.69 -8.83 -0.15
CA ALA A 88 -7.44 -7.60 -0.90
C ALA A 88 -7.32 -6.38 0.04
N PRO A 89 -6.55 -5.35 -0.37
CA PRO A 89 -6.51 -4.09 0.36
C PRO A 89 -7.89 -3.42 0.33
N GLY A 90 -8.23 -2.71 1.39
CA GLY A 90 -9.53 -2.05 1.49
C GLY A 90 -9.77 -1.45 2.86
N ALA A 91 -11.00 -1.02 3.11
CA ALA A 91 -11.43 -0.54 4.42
C ALA A 91 -12.01 -1.67 5.26
N CYS A 92 -11.68 -1.68 6.55
CA CYS A 92 -12.26 -2.57 7.54
C CYS A 92 -13.78 -2.32 7.65
N PRO A 93 -14.63 -3.37 7.60
CA PRO A 93 -16.08 -3.21 7.71
C PRO A 93 -16.52 -2.76 9.10
N ILE A 94 -15.70 -2.96 10.14
CA ILE A 94 -16.05 -2.63 11.53
C ILE A 94 -15.68 -1.18 11.85
N CYS A 95 -14.41 -0.79 11.66
CA CYS A 95 -13.93 0.55 12.04
C CYS A 95 -13.59 1.47 10.86
N GLY A 96 -13.62 0.97 9.63
CA GLY A 96 -13.30 1.77 8.43
C GLY A 96 -11.81 2.11 8.25
N MET A 97 -10.91 1.60 9.09
CA MET A 97 -9.46 1.75 8.88
C MET A 97 -8.98 0.97 7.66
N ALA A 98 -7.90 1.42 7.02
CA ALA A 98 -7.27 0.65 5.95
C ALA A 98 -6.76 -0.69 6.49
N LEU A 99 -6.92 -1.74 5.69
CA LEU A 99 -6.39 -3.06 6.00
C LEU A 99 -4.90 -3.10 5.64
N GLU A 100 -4.09 -3.64 6.53
CA GLU A 100 -2.65 -3.78 6.38
C GLU A 100 -2.30 -5.24 6.03
N PRO A 101 -1.28 -5.50 5.21
CA PRO A 101 -0.86 -6.86 4.89
C PRO A 101 -0.37 -7.57 6.17
N ARG A 102 -0.83 -8.80 6.36
CA ARG A 102 -0.51 -9.67 7.50
C ARG A 102 0.94 -10.13 7.48
N GLU A 103 1.50 -10.30 6.29
CA GLU A 103 2.92 -10.59 6.11
C GLU A 103 3.71 -9.29 5.95
N VAL A 104 4.79 -9.17 6.71
CA VAL A 104 5.73 -8.05 6.62
C VAL A 104 6.51 -8.16 5.31
N THR A 105 5.98 -7.59 4.23
CA THR A 105 6.77 -7.28 3.05
C THR A 105 7.57 -6.00 3.31
N GLY A 106 8.87 -6.02 3.02
CA GLY A 106 9.87 -5.07 3.54
C GLY A 106 9.67 -3.58 3.21
N ASP A 107 10.36 -2.72 3.95
CA ASP A 107 10.70 -1.28 3.76
C ASP A 107 9.74 -0.34 3.00
N GLU A 108 8.45 -0.64 2.92
CA GLU A 108 7.49 0.33 2.39
C GLU A 108 7.14 1.38 3.44
N VAL A 109 7.62 2.60 3.19
CA VAL A 109 7.22 3.82 3.90
C VAL A 109 5.70 3.93 3.86
N ASN A 110 5.03 3.84 5.01
CA ASN A 110 3.57 3.83 5.12
C ASN A 110 2.94 4.99 4.30
N PRO A 111 2.35 4.71 3.12
CA PRO A 111 1.85 5.75 2.21
C PRO A 111 0.63 6.48 2.79
N GLU A 112 -0.11 5.83 3.71
CA GLU A 112 -1.25 6.43 4.40
C GLU A 112 -0.79 7.53 5.34
N LEU A 113 0.31 7.33 6.08
CA LEU A 113 0.88 8.35 6.98
C LEU A 113 1.25 9.62 6.20
N LYS A 114 1.88 9.48 5.02
CA LYS A 114 2.21 10.62 4.16
C LYS A 114 0.95 11.37 3.70
N THR A 115 -0.06 10.62 3.25
CA THR A 115 -1.32 11.18 2.75
C THR A 115 -2.07 11.93 3.85
N MET A 116 -2.18 11.34 5.04
CA MET A 116 -2.85 11.97 6.19
C MET A 116 -2.06 13.17 6.73
N SER A 117 -0.74 13.10 6.73
CA SER A 117 0.12 14.23 7.14
C SER A 117 -0.03 15.41 6.19
N LEU A 118 -0.08 15.17 4.88
CA LEU A 118 -0.30 16.22 3.89
C LEU A 118 -1.68 16.87 4.06
N ARG A 119 -2.73 16.07 4.24
CA ARG A 119 -4.08 16.55 4.54
C ARG A 119 -4.12 17.41 5.80
N PHE A 120 -3.48 16.94 6.87
CA PHE A 120 -3.39 17.68 8.13
C PHE A 120 -2.73 19.05 7.92
N TRP A 121 -1.55 19.11 7.31
CA TRP A 121 -0.84 20.38 7.13
C TRP A 121 -1.62 21.37 6.27
N ILE A 122 -2.20 20.92 5.16
CA ILE A 122 -3.05 21.77 4.31
C ILE A 122 -4.26 22.29 5.11
N CYS A 123 -4.97 21.41 5.82
CA CYS A 123 -6.14 21.82 6.59
C CYS A 123 -5.78 22.74 7.77
N ALA A 124 -4.64 22.51 8.44
CA ALA A 124 -4.15 23.36 9.51
C ALA A 124 -3.81 24.77 8.99
N THR A 125 -3.13 24.87 7.84
CA THR A 125 -2.84 26.17 7.21
C THR A 125 -4.12 26.92 6.82
N LEU A 126 -5.15 26.22 6.33
CA LEU A 126 -6.43 26.85 5.97
C LEU A 126 -7.29 27.19 7.21
N THR A 127 -7.17 26.42 8.30
CA THR A 127 -7.90 26.66 9.56
C THR A 127 -7.33 27.86 10.32
N LEU A 128 -6.02 28.09 10.22
CA LEU A 128 -5.35 29.13 10.99
C LEU A 128 -5.88 30.56 10.72
N PRO A 129 -6.12 30.99 9.46
CA PRO A 129 -6.80 32.25 9.18
C PRO A 129 -8.22 32.32 9.75
N ILE A 130 -8.99 31.23 9.72
CA ILE A 130 -10.35 31.18 10.28
C ILE A 130 -10.30 31.41 11.80
N LEU A 131 -9.37 30.73 12.49
CA LEU A 131 -9.17 30.88 13.93
C LEU A 131 -8.71 32.30 14.29
N ALA A 132 -7.83 32.89 13.48
CA ALA A 132 -7.37 34.26 13.68
C ALA A 132 -8.53 35.28 13.55
N LEU A 133 -9.45 35.08 12.61
CA LEU A 133 -10.66 35.91 12.48
C LEU A 133 -11.57 35.77 13.70
N MET A 134 -11.80 34.54 14.18
CA MET A 134 -12.61 34.27 15.38
C MET A 134 -12.03 34.96 16.62
N ILE A 135 -10.72 34.85 16.84
CA ILE A 135 -10.03 35.51 17.96
C ILE A 135 -10.10 37.04 17.78
N GLY A 136 -9.96 37.52 16.55
CA GLY A 136 -10.08 38.95 16.23
C GLY A 136 -11.44 39.52 16.60
N GLU A 137 -12.53 38.81 16.30
CA GLU A 137 -13.90 39.23 16.64
C GLU A 137 -14.18 39.22 18.16
N ALA A 138 -13.45 38.40 18.92
CA ALA A 138 -13.55 38.35 20.39
C ALA A 138 -12.82 39.51 21.11
N ILE A 139 -11.96 40.27 20.42
CA ILE A 139 -11.18 41.36 21.03
C ILE A 139 -11.98 42.70 20.93
N PRO A 140 -12.16 43.46 22.03
CA PRO A 140 -12.95 44.70 22.05
C PRO A 140 -12.43 45.85 21.16
N ALA A 141 -11.16 45.83 20.77
CA ALA A 141 -10.52 46.80 19.87
C ALA A 141 -9.72 46.04 18.79
N PRO A 142 -10.40 45.48 17.78
CA PRO A 142 -9.75 44.56 16.87
C PRO A 142 -8.96 45.30 15.79
N PRO A 143 -7.66 44.98 15.60
CA PRO A 143 -6.80 45.70 14.67
C PRO A 143 -7.18 45.51 13.18
N PHE A 144 -8.05 44.55 12.86
CA PHE A 144 -8.39 44.16 11.48
C PHE A 144 -9.84 44.45 11.05
N GLN A 145 -10.64 45.15 11.87
CA GLN A 145 -12.05 45.46 11.55
C GLN A 145 -12.24 46.28 10.26
N HIS A 146 -11.19 46.88 9.72
CA HIS A 146 -11.25 47.66 8.47
C HIS A 146 -10.85 46.90 7.20
N VAL A 147 -10.36 45.65 7.28
CA VAL A 147 -9.76 44.97 6.13
C VAL A 147 -10.76 44.10 5.35
N LEU A 148 -11.74 43.48 6.01
CA LEU A 148 -12.84 42.77 5.34
C LEU A 148 -14.17 43.18 5.96
N GLY A 149 -15.10 43.72 5.16
CA GLY A 149 -16.46 43.94 5.63
C GLY A 149 -17.10 42.64 6.10
N SER A 150 -18.05 42.69 7.04
CA SER A 150 -18.64 41.50 7.68
C SER A 150 -19.06 40.43 6.68
N ARG A 151 -19.67 40.83 5.56
CA ARG A 151 -20.11 39.91 4.51
C ARG A 151 -18.93 39.22 3.79
N ALA A 152 -17.83 39.93 3.55
CA ALA A 152 -16.64 39.36 2.91
C ALA A 152 -15.93 38.35 3.83
N SER A 153 -15.90 38.60 5.15
CA SER A 153 -15.41 37.65 6.15
C SER A 153 -16.16 36.31 6.09
N LEU A 154 -17.50 36.34 6.01
CA LEU A 154 -18.32 35.12 5.92
C LEU A 154 -18.03 34.30 4.66
N TRP A 155 -17.89 34.95 3.50
CA TRP A 155 -17.53 34.27 2.25
C TRP A 155 -16.11 33.72 2.28
N PHE A 156 -15.18 34.43 2.93
CA PHE A 156 -13.81 33.96 3.13
C PHE A 156 -13.77 32.71 4.02
N GLN A 157 -14.51 32.69 5.14
CA GLN A 157 -14.65 31.51 5.99
C GLN A 157 -15.26 30.34 5.21
N PHE A 158 -16.33 30.55 4.44
CA PHE A 158 -16.90 29.52 3.58
C PHE A 158 -15.90 28.96 2.58
N ALA A 159 -15.14 29.82 1.90
CA ALA A 159 -14.16 29.43 0.89
C ALA A 159 -13.01 28.58 1.48
N LEU A 160 -12.57 28.89 2.70
CA LEU A 160 -11.53 28.12 3.40
C LEU A 160 -12.07 26.84 4.06
N THR A 161 -13.24 26.88 4.69
CA THR A 161 -13.82 25.71 5.36
C THR A 161 -14.27 24.63 4.39
N THR A 162 -14.71 25.00 3.19
CA THR A 162 -15.16 24.05 2.16
C THR A 162 -14.11 22.99 1.80
N PRO A 163 -12.87 23.33 1.39
CA PRO A 163 -11.84 22.32 1.13
C PRO A 163 -11.42 21.55 2.39
N ILE A 164 -11.44 22.17 3.57
CA ILE A 164 -11.13 21.48 4.83
C ILE A 164 -12.13 20.35 5.07
N VAL A 165 -13.43 20.64 5.02
CA VAL A 165 -14.49 19.67 5.31
C VAL A 165 -14.64 18.66 4.17
N LEU A 166 -14.74 19.12 2.92
CA LEU A 166 -15.05 18.25 1.79
C LEU A 166 -13.85 17.42 1.30
N TRP A 167 -12.64 17.97 1.31
CA TRP A 167 -11.44 17.25 0.86
C TRP A 167 -10.64 16.69 2.04
N GLY A 168 -10.39 17.49 3.08
CA GLY A 168 -9.69 17.05 4.28
C GLY A 168 -10.49 16.02 5.09
N GLY A 169 -11.77 16.29 5.30
CA GLY A 169 -12.71 15.44 6.04
C GLY A 169 -13.29 14.27 5.24
N TRP A 170 -13.06 14.19 3.92
CA TRP A 170 -13.59 13.14 3.05
C TRP A 170 -13.44 11.71 3.62
N PRO A 171 -12.27 11.29 4.14
CA PRO A 171 -12.10 9.94 4.68
C PRO A 171 -12.98 9.67 5.89
N PHE A 172 -13.31 10.70 6.67
CA PHE A 172 -14.18 10.57 7.84
C PHE A 172 -15.62 10.33 7.42
N PHE A 173 -16.08 10.99 6.34
CA PHE A 173 -17.40 10.75 5.75
C PHE A 173 -17.50 9.35 5.14
N GLU A 174 -16.47 8.88 4.43
CA GLU A 174 -16.42 7.50 3.91
C GLU A 174 -16.51 6.47 5.05
N ARG A 175 -15.73 6.67 6.12
CA ARG A 175 -15.75 5.79 7.31
C ARG A 175 -17.07 5.84 8.05
N ALA A 176 -17.66 7.03 8.20
CA ALA A 176 -18.98 7.21 8.80
C ALA A 176 -20.08 6.54 7.98
N TRP A 177 -20.01 6.62 6.65
CA TRP A 177 -20.97 5.96 5.77
C TRP A 177 -20.88 4.43 5.90
N SER A 178 -19.66 3.88 5.87
CA SER A 178 -19.42 2.45 6.12
C SER A 178 -19.97 2.01 7.47
N SER A 179 -19.71 2.79 8.53
CA SER A 179 -20.23 2.58 9.89
C SER A 179 -21.76 2.51 9.96
N ILE A 180 -22.44 3.43 9.28
CA ILE A 180 -23.91 3.47 9.22
C ILE A 180 -24.46 2.25 8.47
N VAL A 181 -23.88 1.92 7.32
CA VAL A 181 -24.31 0.78 6.49
C VAL A 181 -24.12 -0.54 7.26
N ASN A 182 -22.98 -0.71 7.93
CA ASN A 182 -22.67 -1.91 8.70
C ASN A 182 -23.31 -1.91 10.11
N ARG A 183 -24.05 -0.84 10.47
CA ARG A 183 -24.72 -0.65 11.78
C ARG A 183 -23.78 -0.71 13.00
N HIS A 184 -22.50 -0.43 12.80
CA HIS A 184 -21.47 -0.45 13.83
C HIS A 184 -21.03 0.99 14.18
N TRP A 185 -21.85 1.68 14.97
CA TRP A 185 -21.64 3.08 15.35
C TRP A 185 -20.26 3.30 15.98
N ASN A 186 -19.52 4.26 15.44
CA ASN A 186 -18.16 4.54 15.86
C ASN A 186 -17.88 6.05 15.93
N MET A 187 -16.66 6.41 16.34
CA MET A 187 -16.22 7.80 16.49
C MET A 187 -16.40 8.60 15.18
N PHE A 188 -16.18 8.00 14.01
CA PHE A 188 -16.31 8.68 12.72
C PHE A 188 -17.76 9.06 12.42
N THR A 189 -18.74 8.26 12.84
CA THR A 189 -20.16 8.61 12.70
C THR A 189 -20.50 9.90 13.46
N LEU A 190 -20.02 10.04 14.69
CA LEU A 190 -20.24 11.25 15.50
C LEU A 190 -19.54 12.46 14.88
N ILE A 191 -18.27 12.29 14.46
CA ILE A 191 -17.49 13.36 13.84
C ILE A 191 -18.17 13.83 12.56
N ALA A 192 -18.52 12.92 11.64
CA ALA A 192 -19.14 13.26 10.38
C ALA A 192 -20.51 13.93 10.56
N LEU A 193 -21.29 13.49 11.55
CA LEU A 193 -22.57 14.14 11.86
C LEU A 193 -22.35 15.55 12.41
N GLY A 194 -21.41 15.75 13.33
CA GLY A 194 -21.11 17.05 13.92
C GLY A 194 -20.54 18.06 12.92
N THR A 195 -19.49 17.68 12.18
CA THR A 195 -18.87 18.56 11.18
C THR A 195 -19.77 18.77 9.97
N GLY A 196 -20.48 17.72 9.53
CA GLY A 196 -21.46 17.78 8.45
C GLY A 196 -22.64 18.69 8.78
N ALA A 197 -23.25 18.55 9.97
CA ALA A 197 -24.34 19.42 10.40
C ALA A 197 -23.89 20.87 10.54
N SER A 198 -22.72 21.11 11.14
CA SER A 198 -22.15 22.46 11.30
C SER A 198 -21.89 23.12 9.94
N TYR A 199 -21.29 22.39 9.00
CA TYR A 199 -21.02 22.89 7.67
C TYR A 199 -22.30 23.15 6.87
N LEU A 200 -23.21 22.17 6.79
CA LEU A 200 -24.45 22.30 6.04
C LEU A 200 -25.35 23.43 6.57
N TYR A 201 -25.48 23.55 7.88
CA TYR A 201 -26.19 24.69 8.49
C TYR A 201 -25.54 26.00 8.08
N SER A 202 -24.21 26.11 8.16
CA SER A 202 -23.50 27.35 7.85
C SER A 202 -23.63 27.76 6.38
N VAL A 203 -23.57 26.77 5.47
CA VAL A 203 -23.83 26.98 4.04
C VAL A 203 -25.28 27.42 3.80
N PHE A 204 -26.24 26.74 4.42
CA PHE A 204 -27.66 27.10 4.31
C PHE A 204 -27.92 28.52 4.82
N ALA A 205 -27.36 28.86 5.98
CA ALA A 205 -27.48 30.17 6.58
C ALA A 205 -26.84 31.29 5.75
N LEU A 206 -25.69 31.01 5.10
CA LEU A 206 -25.02 31.95 4.23
C LEU A 206 -25.81 32.22 2.94
N LEU A 207 -26.31 31.17 2.28
CA LEU A 207 -27.00 31.27 0.99
C LEU A 207 -28.45 31.74 1.13
N PHE A 208 -29.15 31.26 2.16
CA PHE A 208 -30.58 31.50 2.38
C PHE A 208 -30.82 32.42 3.59
N SER A 209 -29.97 33.42 3.80
CA SER A 209 -30.10 34.35 4.93
C SER A 209 -31.50 34.99 5.06
N ARG A 210 -32.22 35.21 3.94
CA ARG A 210 -33.58 35.78 3.96
C ARG A 210 -34.64 34.86 4.59
N TRP A 211 -34.38 33.56 4.66
CA TRP A 211 -35.30 32.56 5.21
C TRP A 211 -35.14 32.38 6.72
N ILE A 212 -34.07 32.92 7.30
CA ILE A 212 -33.78 32.80 8.72
C ILE A 212 -34.46 33.95 9.49
N PRO A 213 -35.33 33.62 10.47
CA PRO A 213 -36.02 34.63 11.26
C PRO A 213 -35.06 35.60 11.94
N ALA A 214 -35.47 36.85 12.12
CA ALA A 214 -34.65 37.87 12.76
C ALA A 214 -34.26 37.53 14.21
N SER A 215 -34.99 36.64 14.88
CA SER A 215 -34.69 36.15 16.23
C SER A 215 -33.40 35.32 16.32
N PHE A 216 -32.91 34.77 15.20
CA PHE A 216 -31.65 34.02 15.13
C PHE A 216 -30.45 34.88 14.71
N ARG A 217 -30.64 36.20 14.61
CA ARG A 217 -29.57 37.16 14.30
C ARG A 217 -29.04 37.75 15.58
N ASN A 218 -27.73 37.98 15.62
CA ASN A 218 -27.06 38.59 16.75
C ASN A 218 -27.44 40.09 16.84
N MET A 219 -27.01 40.77 17.91
CA MET A 219 -27.28 42.20 18.13
C MET A 219 -26.76 43.11 17.00
N SER A 220 -25.81 42.62 16.20
CA SER A 220 -25.26 43.24 14.99
C SER A 220 -26.04 42.92 13.69
N GLY A 221 -27.10 42.10 13.75
CA GLY A 221 -27.89 41.66 12.58
C GLY A 221 -27.24 40.53 11.77
N GLU A 222 -26.09 40.02 12.22
CA GLU A 222 -25.33 38.95 11.58
C GLU A 222 -25.80 37.57 12.05
N LEU A 223 -25.64 36.56 11.19
CA LEU A 223 -25.98 35.18 11.50
C LEU A 223 -24.79 34.50 12.17
N ALA A 224 -25.04 33.81 13.29
CA ALA A 224 -24.05 32.90 13.86
C ALA A 224 -23.83 31.72 12.91
N LEU A 225 -22.66 31.66 12.28
CA LEU A 225 -22.22 30.54 11.45
C LEU A 225 -21.25 29.65 12.24
N TYR A 226 -21.19 28.38 11.87
CA TYR A 226 -20.36 27.36 12.50
C TYR A 226 -19.31 26.81 11.51
N PHE A 227 -18.78 27.65 10.63
CA PHE A 227 -17.66 27.29 9.76
C PHE A 227 -16.37 27.02 10.55
N GLU A 228 -16.17 27.73 11.66
CA GLU A 228 -15.00 27.57 12.54
C GLU A 228 -15.00 26.20 13.26
N PRO A 229 -16.08 25.77 13.96
CA PRO A 229 -16.11 24.45 14.57
C PRO A 229 -15.95 23.32 13.55
N ALA A 230 -16.56 23.44 12.37
CA ALA A 230 -16.43 22.43 11.32
C ALA A 230 -14.96 22.29 10.84
N ALA A 231 -14.25 23.41 10.66
CA ALA A 231 -12.85 23.41 10.26
C ALA A 231 -11.93 22.89 11.38
N VAL A 232 -12.09 23.40 12.60
CA VAL A 232 -11.25 23.04 13.75
C VAL A 232 -11.40 21.57 14.10
N ILE A 233 -12.63 21.05 14.20
CA ILE A 233 -12.87 19.64 14.51
C ILE A 233 -12.22 18.76 13.44
N THR A 234 -12.42 19.08 12.16
CA THR A 234 -11.84 18.29 11.05
C THR A 234 -10.30 18.26 11.12
N THR A 235 -9.68 19.41 11.38
CA THR A 235 -8.22 19.54 11.50
C THR A 235 -7.66 18.80 12.71
N LEU A 236 -8.33 18.88 13.87
CA LEU A 236 -7.90 18.16 15.09
C LEU A 236 -8.05 16.64 14.95
N VAL A 237 -9.10 16.17 14.28
CA VAL A 237 -9.26 14.74 13.99
C VAL A 237 -8.16 14.26 13.04
N LEU A 238 -7.81 15.05 12.01
CA LEU A 238 -6.67 14.74 11.13
C LEU A 238 -5.36 14.65 11.92
N LEU A 239 -5.12 15.57 12.86
CA LEU A 239 -3.96 15.51 13.74
C LEU A 239 -3.94 14.21 14.55
N GLY A 240 -5.07 13.84 15.16
CA GLY A 240 -5.21 12.59 15.91
C GLY A 240 -4.86 11.37 15.07
N GLN A 241 -5.34 11.31 13.82
CA GLN A 241 -5.02 10.22 12.89
C GLN A 241 -3.52 10.19 12.53
N VAL A 242 -2.88 11.33 12.34
CA VAL A 242 -1.43 11.40 12.09
C VAL A 242 -0.64 10.88 13.30
N LEU A 243 -1.01 11.29 14.52
CA LEU A 243 -0.36 10.82 15.74
C LEU A 243 -0.54 9.31 15.93
N GLU A 244 -1.75 8.81 15.70
CA GLU A 244 -2.08 7.38 15.78
C GLU A 244 -1.26 6.55 14.78
N LEU A 245 -1.25 6.94 13.49
CA LEU A 245 -0.50 6.26 12.45
C LEU A 245 1.01 6.32 12.71
N ARG A 246 1.51 7.46 13.19
CA ARG A 246 2.92 7.63 13.53
C ARG A 246 3.34 6.70 14.67
N ALA A 247 2.55 6.64 15.75
CA ALA A 247 2.81 5.75 16.88
C ALA A 247 2.85 4.27 16.44
N ARG A 248 1.89 3.84 15.63
CA ARG A 248 1.85 2.46 15.09
C ARG A 248 3.00 2.15 14.13
N SER A 249 3.39 3.10 13.28
CA SER A 249 4.50 2.89 12.36
C SER A 249 5.82 2.67 13.10
N GLN A 250 6.04 3.36 14.23
CA GLN A 250 7.24 3.22 15.04
C GLN A 250 7.33 1.85 15.71
N THR A 251 6.23 1.37 16.32
CA THR A 251 6.21 0.04 16.96
C THR A 251 6.35 -1.08 15.94
N SER A 252 5.69 -0.93 14.78
CA SER A 252 5.78 -1.92 13.70
C SER A 252 7.21 -2.01 13.18
N ASN A 253 7.87 -0.88 12.90
CA ASN A 253 9.25 -0.90 12.40
C ASN A 253 10.23 -1.53 13.38
N ALA A 254 10.10 -1.26 14.69
CA ALA A 254 10.95 -1.90 15.70
C ALA A 254 10.76 -3.42 15.74
N LEU A 255 9.52 -3.90 15.62
CA LEU A 255 9.24 -5.35 15.52
C LEU A 255 9.79 -5.94 14.21
N LYS A 256 9.67 -5.22 13.08
CA LYS A 256 10.23 -5.63 11.80
C LYS A 256 11.75 -5.74 11.84
N GLU A 257 12.43 -4.81 12.51
CA GLU A 257 13.89 -4.88 12.69
C GLU A 257 14.27 -6.15 13.44
N LEU A 258 13.55 -6.51 14.51
CA LEU A 258 13.76 -7.76 15.26
C LEU A 258 13.47 -9.03 14.42
N LEU A 259 12.51 -8.98 13.49
CA LEU A 259 12.18 -10.10 12.60
C LEU A 259 13.06 -10.16 11.33
N GLY A 260 13.67 -9.04 10.95
CA GLY A 260 14.58 -8.93 9.80
C GLY A 260 15.93 -9.62 10.01
N PHE A 261 16.14 -10.25 11.17
CA PHE A 261 17.38 -10.93 11.50
C PHE A 261 17.54 -12.31 10.82
N ALA A 262 16.46 -12.89 10.27
CA ALA A 262 16.52 -14.15 9.54
C ALA A 262 17.20 -13.98 8.15
N PRO A 263 18.21 -14.80 7.81
CA PRO A 263 18.85 -14.76 6.49
C PRO A 263 17.85 -15.07 5.38
N LYS A 264 17.80 -14.27 4.32
CA LYS A 264 16.92 -14.53 3.15
C LYS A 264 17.50 -15.57 2.19
N THR A 265 18.78 -15.89 2.36
CA THR A 265 19.53 -16.81 1.49
C THR A 265 20.32 -17.79 2.35
N ALA A 266 20.45 -19.02 1.85
CA ALA A 266 21.29 -20.06 2.41
C ALA A 266 22.26 -20.56 1.34
N ARG A 267 23.47 -20.92 1.75
CA ARG A 267 24.48 -21.48 0.84
C ARG A 267 24.40 -23.00 0.85
N LEU A 268 23.87 -23.57 -0.22
CA LEU A 268 23.78 -25.01 -0.43
C LEU A 268 25.12 -25.58 -0.92
N LEU A 269 25.53 -26.69 -0.32
CA LEU A 269 26.67 -27.49 -0.75
C LEU A 269 26.15 -28.71 -1.52
N ARG A 270 26.38 -28.74 -2.83
CA ARG A 270 26.00 -29.89 -3.67
C ARG A 270 26.94 -31.08 -3.44
N THR A 271 26.51 -32.26 -3.88
CA THR A 271 27.28 -33.51 -3.83
C THR A 271 28.64 -33.42 -4.52
N ASP A 272 28.74 -32.54 -5.53
CA ASP A 272 29.93 -32.37 -6.36
C ASP A 272 30.94 -31.39 -5.73
N GLY A 273 30.66 -30.89 -4.52
CA GLY A 273 31.49 -29.94 -3.78
C GLY A 273 31.31 -28.47 -4.17
N THR A 274 30.41 -28.17 -5.10
CA THR A 274 30.10 -26.78 -5.51
C THR A 274 29.16 -26.10 -4.51
N GLU A 275 29.41 -24.82 -4.24
CA GLU A 275 28.58 -23.96 -3.39
C GLU A 275 27.62 -23.11 -4.24
N GLU A 276 26.35 -23.05 -3.87
CA GLU A 276 25.31 -22.26 -4.55
C GLU A 276 24.46 -21.51 -3.53
N ASP A 277 24.28 -20.20 -3.70
CA ASP A 277 23.41 -19.41 -2.82
C ASP A 277 21.96 -19.52 -3.32
N ILE A 278 21.09 -20.11 -2.49
CA ILE A 278 19.67 -20.31 -2.76
C ILE A 278 18.80 -19.47 -1.80
N ALA A 279 17.58 -19.14 -2.22
CA ALA A 279 16.60 -18.52 -1.32
C ALA A 279 16.25 -19.48 -0.17
N ILE A 280 16.06 -18.96 1.04
CA ILE A 280 15.75 -19.78 2.23
C ILE A 280 14.48 -20.63 2.04
N ASP A 281 13.50 -20.13 1.29
CA ASP A 281 12.25 -20.83 0.97
C ASP A 281 12.46 -22.09 0.09
N ASN A 282 13.61 -22.19 -0.57
CA ASN A 282 13.97 -23.33 -1.43
C ASN A 282 14.83 -24.37 -0.70
N VAL A 283 15.17 -24.15 0.58
CA VAL A 283 15.92 -25.11 1.40
C VAL A 283 14.99 -26.25 1.81
N THR A 284 15.44 -27.49 1.61
CA THR A 284 14.69 -28.69 1.94
C THR A 284 15.37 -29.52 3.03
N VAL A 285 14.58 -30.33 3.74
CA VAL A 285 15.12 -31.21 4.80
C VAL A 285 16.07 -32.24 4.18
N GLY A 286 17.31 -32.26 4.65
CA GLY A 286 18.38 -33.12 4.12
C GLY A 286 19.44 -32.36 3.31
N ASP A 287 19.19 -31.10 2.98
CA ASP A 287 20.18 -30.24 2.33
C ASP A 287 21.40 -29.99 3.23
N ARG A 288 22.59 -29.98 2.61
CA ARG A 288 23.84 -29.64 3.30
C ARG A 288 24.15 -28.17 3.09
N LEU A 289 24.16 -27.40 4.16
CA LEU A 289 24.40 -25.95 4.09
C LEU A 289 25.79 -25.61 4.63
N ARG A 290 26.46 -24.66 3.97
CA ARG A 290 27.78 -24.15 4.39
C ARG A 290 27.62 -22.78 5.01
N VAL A 291 27.91 -22.67 6.32
CA VAL A 291 27.93 -21.40 7.04
C VAL A 291 29.37 -20.99 7.32
N ARG A 292 29.76 -19.79 6.90
CA ARG A 292 31.11 -19.24 7.13
C ARG A 292 31.17 -18.44 8.44
N PRO A 293 32.37 -18.23 9.03
CA PRO A 293 32.51 -17.36 10.20
C PRO A 293 31.95 -15.97 9.94
N GLY A 294 31.08 -15.48 10.84
CA GLY A 294 30.38 -14.20 10.71
C GLY A 294 29.08 -14.24 9.89
N GLU A 295 28.79 -15.35 9.20
CA GLU A 295 27.46 -15.59 8.62
C GLU A 295 26.49 -16.09 9.71
N ARG A 296 25.21 -15.78 9.54
CA ARG A 296 24.14 -16.27 10.42
C ARG A 296 23.68 -17.65 9.97
N VAL A 297 23.27 -18.47 10.93
CA VAL A 297 22.69 -19.79 10.65
C VAL A 297 21.31 -19.58 10.01
N PRO A 298 21.06 -20.09 8.79
CA PRO A 298 19.82 -19.79 8.05
C PRO A 298 18.62 -20.60 8.55
N VAL A 299 18.82 -21.86 8.96
CA VAL A 299 17.77 -22.77 9.40
C VAL A 299 18.27 -23.68 10.51
N ASP A 300 17.36 -24.25 11.29
CA ASP A 300 17.67 -25.26 12.30
C ASP A 300 18.26 -26.53 11.65
N GLY A 301 19.28 -27.12 12.27
CA GLY A 301 19.95 -28.27 11.72
C GLY A 301 20.98 -28.91 12.66
N VAL A 302 21.69 -29.91 12.15
CA VAL A 302 22.74 -30.62 12.88
C VAL A 302 24.08 -30.39 12.19
N VAL A 303 25.12 -30.09 12.97
CA VAL A 303 26.49 -29.90 12.44
C VAL A 303 27.03 -31.25 11.97
N LEU A 304 27.31 -31.37 10.67
CA LEU A 304 27.92 -32.57 10.07
C LEU A 304 29.45 -32.52 10.13
N GLU A 305 30.04 -31.36 9.85
CA GLU A 305 31.49 -31.17 9.74
C GLU A 305 31.92 -29.79 10.26
N GLY A 306 33.02 -29.74 11.00
CA GLY A 306 33.60 -28.51 11.56
C GLY A 306 33.23 -28.23 13.02
N ALA A 307 33.85 -27.20 13.59
CA ALA A 307 33.56 -26.70 14.94
C ALA A 307 33.67 -25.17 14.94
N THR A 308 32.71 -24.51 15.57
CA THR A 308 32.69 -23.04 15.72
C THR A 308 31.85 -22.66 16.94
N SER A 309 31.99 -21.42 17.40
CA SER A 309 31.14 -20.83 18.45
C SER A 309 30.02 -20.02 17.80
N ILE A 310 28.78 -20.23 18.24
CA ILE A 310 27.59 -19.52 17.75
C ILE A 310 27.08 -18.63 18.88
N ASP A 311 26.68 -17.40 18.56
CA ASP A 311 26.03 -16.48 19.50
C ASP A 311 24.50 -16.67 19.41
N GLU A 312 23.91 -17.19 20.49
CA GLU A 312 22.46 -17.45 20.62
C GLU A 312 21.73 -16.40 21.49
N SER A 313 22.40 -15.29 21.84
CA SER A 313 21.84 -14.24 22.73
C SER A 313 20.53 -13.60 22.25
N MET A 314 20.20 -13.72 20.96
CA MET A 314 18.97 -13.20 20.38
C MET A 314 17.77 -14.14 20.57
N MET A 315 17.97 -15.39 21.00
CA MET A 315 16.93 -16.40 21.19
C MET A 315 16.80 -16.92 22.63
N SER A 316 17.81 -16.69 23.49
CA SER A 316 17.87 -17.16 24.88
C SER A 316 17.77 -16.06 25.94
#